data_AF-A0A1W6LAQ7-F1
#
_entry.id   AF-A0A1W6LAQ7-F1
#
_cell.length_a   1.000
_cell.length_b   1.000
_cell.length_c   1.000
_cell.angle_alpha   90.00
_cell.angle_beta   90.00
_cell.angle_gamma   90.00
#
_symmetry.space_group_name_H-M   'P 1'
#
loop_
_entity.id
_entity.type
_entity.pdbx_description
1 polymer ?
#
loop_
_entity_poly.entity_id
_entity_poly.type
_entity_poly.pdbx_seq_one_letter_code
_entity_poly.pdbx_strand_id
1 'polypeptide(L)' 'MENDEQYGLDLSREDVDILRRIAENGSGGYQGPTLERLERLGYLTHADLTGGRRLTPKGEMTLALVR' A
#
# COMPACT_ATOMS: atom_id res chain seq x y z
N MET A 1 30.18 -7.53 6.59
CA MET A 1 28.97 -6.79 6.98
C MET A 1 28.24 -6.52 5.68
N GLU A 2 27.45 -7.48 5.23
CA GLU A 2 26.85 -7.47 3.90
C GLU A 2 25.43 -6.91 3.99
N ASN A 3 25.23 -5.80 3.27
CA ASN A 3 23.98 -5.23 2.77
C ASN A 3 22.68 -5.91 3.24
N ASP A 4 22.23 -5.55 4.44
CA ASP A 4 20.82 -5.34 4.69
C ASP A 4 20.42 -4.09 3.90
N GLU A 5 20.25 -4.25 2.59
CA GLU A 5 19.31 -3.43 1.84
C GLU A 5 17.95 -3.64 2.50
N GLN A 6 17.71 -2.88 3.57
CA GLN A 6 16.42 -2.33 3.92
C GLN A 6 15.76 -2.00 2.59
N TYR A 7 14.88 -2.89 2.11
CA TYR A 7 13.90 -2.52 1.11
C TYR A 7 13.38 -1.17 1.58
N GLY A 8 13.67 -0.09 0.83
CA GLY A 8 13.43 1.31 1.20
C GLY A 8 11.95 1.66 1.30
N LEU A 9 11.18 0.76 1.89
CA LEU A 9 9.81 0.85 2.25
C LEU A 9 9.78 1.64 3.55
N ASP A 10 9.58 2.94 3.44
CA ASP A 10 9.13 3.82 4.54
C ASP A 10 7.67 3.48 4.94
N LEU A 11 7.41 2.19 5.12
CA LEU A 11 6.12 1.62 5.44
C LEU A 11 6.23 0.96 6.80
N SER A 12 5.35 1.41 7.70
CA SER A 12 5.13 0.73 8.96
C SER A 12 4.37 -0.58 8.74
N ARG A 13 4.33 -1.42 9.77
CA ARG A 13 3.51 -2.64 9.77
C ARG A 13 2.02 -2.33 9.54
N GLU A 14 1.54 -1.21 10.07
CA GLU A 14 0.16 -0.75 9.88
C GLU A 14 -0.12 -0.42 8.41
N ASP A 15 0.83 0.22 7.71
CA ASP A 15 0.67 0.50 6.28
C ASP A 15 0.59 -0.78 5.45
N VAL A 16 1.41 -1.77 5.77
CA VAL A 16 1.39 -3.09 5.10
C VAL A 16 0.06 -3.78 5.34
N ASP A 17 -0.48 -3.74 6.56
CA ASP A 17 -1.80 -4.30 6.87
C ASP A 17 -2.92 -3.58 6.12
N ILE A 18 -2.84 -2.26 5.95
CA ILE A 18 -3.79 -1.50 5.12
C ILE A 18 -3.70 -1.91 3.66
N LEU A 19 -2.48 -1.98 3.09
CA LEU A 19 -2.28 -2.42 1.71
C LEU A 19 -2.84 -3.83 1.49
N ARG A 20 -2.63 -4.75 2.45
CA ARG A 20 -3.15 -6.12 2.39
C ARG A 20 -4.68 -6.14 2.41
N ARG A 21 -5.31 -5.38 3.32
CA ARG A 21 -6.77 -5.30 3.39
C ARG A 21 -7.39 -4.73 2.11
N ILE A 22 -6.75 -3.73 1.50
CA ILE A 22 -7.18 -3.16 0.21
C ILE A 22 -7.04 -4.20 -0.91
N ALA A 23 -5.98 -5.03 -0.89
CA ALA A 23 -5.81 -6.12 -1.85
C ALA A 23 -6.98 -7.12 -1.78
N GLU A 24 -7.36 -7.49 -0.56
CA GLU A 24 -8.33 -8.57 -0.31
C GLU A 24 -9.78 -8.11 -0.42
N ASN A 25 -10.09 -6.88 0.03
CA ASN A 25 -11.47 -6.41 0.20
C ASN A 25 -11.77 -5.12 -0.58
N GLY A 26 -10.79 -4.55 -1.29
CA GLY A 26 -10.86 -3.20 -1.83
C GLY A 26 -10.75 -2.13 -0.75
N SER A 27 -10.65 -0.86 -1.14
CA SER A 27 -10.54 0.24 -0.17
C SER A 27 -11.90 0.70 0.41
N GLY A 28 -12.97 -0.07 0.23
CA GLY A 28 -14.32 0.30 0.64
C GLY A 28 -14.36 0.58 2.15
N GLY A 29 -14.60 1.84 2.52
CA GLY A 29 -14.66 2.28 3.93
C GLY A 29 -13.33 2.74 4.53
N TYR A 30 -12.20 2.59 3.84
CA TYR A 30 -10.96 3.24 4.25
C TYR A 30 -10.98 4.71 3.79
N GLN A 31 -10.96 5.61 4.76
CA GLN A 31 -10.77 7.04 4.55
C GLN A 31 -9.80 7.56 5.60
N GLY A 32 -8.81 8.35 5.18
CA GLY A 32 -7.87 8.94 6.13
C GLY A 32 -6.51 9.30 5.53
N PRO A 33 -5.67 9.99 6.33
CA PRO A 33 -4.37 10.50 5.90
C PRO A 33 -3.40 9.39 5.47
N THR A 34 -3.52 8.18 6.02
CA THR A 34 -2.67 7.03 5.65
C THR A 34 -2.89 6.60 4.21
N LEU A 35 -4.14 6.56 3.73
CA LEU A 35 -4.43 6.22 2.34
C LEU A 35 -3.86 7.26 1.37
N GLU A 36 -4.05 8.54 1.67
CA GLU A 36 -3.49 9.62 0.85
C GLU A 36 -1.97 9.56 0.82
N ARG A 37 -1.34 9.24 1.96
CA ARG A 37 0.10 9.04 2.04
C ARG A 37 0.54 7.88 1.14
N LEU A 38 -0.11 6.72 1.24
CA LEU A 38 0.21 5.54 0.43
C LEU A 38 -0.02 5.77 -1.06
N GLU A 39 -1.02 6.57 -1.42
CA GLU A 39 -1.25 7.03 -2.78
C GLU A 39 -0.15 7.98 -3.28
N ARG A 40 0.23 9.00 -2.50
CA ARG A 40 1.34 9.91 -2.84
C ARG A 40 2.67 9.16 -2.97
N LEU A 41 2.88 8.12 -2.17
CA LEU A 41 4.04 7.25 -2.25
C LEU A 41 3.96 6.23 -3.41
N GLY A 42 2.85 6.21 -4.14
CA GLY A 42 2.65 5.40 -5.34
C GLY A 42 2.33 3.94 -5.08
N TYR A 43 1.92 3.56 -3.87
CA TYR A 43 1.47 2.19 -3.55
C TYR A 43 -0.01 1.97 -3.89
N LEU A 44 -0.79 3.04 -3.94
CA LEU A 44 -2.22 3.04 -4.27
C LEU A 44 -2.53 4.00 -5.41
N THR A 45 -3.63 3.73 -6.11
CA THR A 45 -4.19 4.63 -7.13
C THR A 45 -5.71 4.58 -7.08
N HIS A 46 -6.38 5.63 -7.54
CA HIS A 46 -7.83 5.65 -7.68
C HIS A 46 -8.27 4.55 -8.67
N ALA A 47 -9.20 3.71 -8.22
CA ALA A 47 -9.76 2.61 -8.98
C ALA A 47 -11.00 3.03 -9.77
N ASP A 48 -11.81 3.95 -9.25
CA ASP A 48 -13.08 4.36 -9.86
C ASP A 48 -13.57 5.75 -9.39
N LEU A 49 -14.69 6.20 -9.98
CA LEU A 49 -15.38 7.44 -9.64
C LEU A 49 -16.03 7.42 -8.25
N THR A 50 -16.08 6.26 -7.58
CA THR A 50 -16.68 6.11 -6.24
C THR A 50 -15.68 6.39 -5.11
N GLY A 51 -14.43 6.73 -5.45
CA GLY A 51 -13.37 7.00 -4.48
C GLY A 51 -12.67 5.73 -3.97
N GLY A 52 -12.86 4.60 -4.66
CA GLY A 52 -12.11 3.37 -4.41
C GLY A 52 -10.63 3.56 -4.75
N ARG A 53 -9.75 2.94 -3.96
CA ARG A 53 -8.32 2.76 -4.24
C ARG A 53 -8.04 1.29 -4.51
N ARG A 54 -7.11 1.06 -5.42
CA ARG A 54 -6.50 -0.25 -5.69
C ARG A 54 -4.99 -0.15 -5.57
N LEU A 55 -4.34 -1.30 -5.43
CA LEU A 55 -2.89 -1.38 -5.44
C LEU A 55 -2.34 -1.01 -6.83
N THR A 56 -1.21 -0.32 -6.83
CA THR A 56 -0.35 -0.22 -8.01
C THR A 56 0.56 -1.45 -8.08
N PRO A 57 1.26 -1.67 -9.20
CA PRO A 57 2.27 -2.73 -9.29
C PRO A 57 3.33 -2.63 -8.17
N LYS A 58 3.67 -1.41 -7.75
CA LYS A 58 4.58 -1.15 -6.61
C LYS A 58 3.98 -1.68 -5.30
N GLY A 59 2.69 -1.41 -5.05
CA GLY A 59 1.97 -1.91 -3.88
C GLY A 59 1.91 -3.44 -3.86
N GLU A 60 1.58 -4.07 -4.99
CA GLU A 60 1.52 -5.54 -5.10
C GLU A 60 2.88 -6.19 -4.87
N MET A 61 3.94 -5.65 -5.49
CA MET A 61 5.30 -6.13 -5.30
C MET A 61 5.75 -5.97 -3.85
N THR A 62 5.41 -4.86 -3.21
CA THR A 62 5.70 -4.62 -1.79
C THR A 62 5.06 -5.69 -0.92
N LEU A 63 3.79 -6.01 -1.13
CA LEU A 63 3.09 -7.08 -0.42
C LEU A 63 3.72 -8.47 -0.65
N ALA A 64 4.27 -8.71 -1.85
CA ALA A 64 4.96 -9.96 -2.15
C ALA A 64 6.30 -10.11 -1.40
N LEU A 65 6.97 -9.00 -1.08
CA LEU A 65 8.27 -8.97 -0.41
C LEU A 65 8.17 -9.10 1.13
N VAL A 66 7.04 -8.70 1.72
CA VAL A 66 6.82 -8.65 3.18
C VAL A 66 6.05 -9.87 3.72
N ARG A 67 6.27 -11.05 3.13
CA ARG A 67 5.60 -12.31 3.52
C ARG A 67 6.01 -12.84 4.89
#